data_AF-A0A1E5XMW2-F1
#
_entry.id   AF-A0A1E5XMW2-F1
#
_cell.length_a   1.000
_cell.length_b   1.000
_cell.length_c   1.000
_cell.angle_alpha   90.00
_cell.angle_beta   90.00
_cell.angle_gamma   90.00
#
_symmetry.space_group_name_H-M   'P 1'
#
loop_
_entity.id
_entity.type
_entity.pdbx_description
1 polymer ?
#
loop_
_entity_poly.entity_id
_entity_poly.type
_entity_poly.pdbx_seq_one_letter_code
_entity_poly.pdbx_strand_id
1 'polypeptide(L)'
;MGKSNEQRPRVIVAVNMSVDGRVALRRDRPLLQAAEGRAWHELWPASTAGREVARTEEMARAEAPDAILEGSGSFVADSIASPELEAGDAAAEQDLYTDFLPASVRQQPGHRKWFTVVDSRGRARWTIKSQGE
;
A
#
# COMPACT_ATOMS: atom_id res chain seq x y z
N MET A 1 -17.22 -15.33 21.33
CA MET A 1 -17.62 -15.97 20.05
C MET A 1 -16.44 -15.82 19.08
N GLY A 2 -15.66 -16.88 18.85
CA GLY A 2 -14.54 -16.81 17.91
C GLY A 2 -15.07 -16.70 16.48
N LYS A 3 -14.73 -15.64 15.76
CA LYS A 3 -15.10 -15.51 14.34
C LYS A 3 -14.55 -16.72 13.59
N SER A 4 -15.42 -17.42 12.85
CA SER A 4 -15.01 -18.53 11.98
C SER A 4 -13.91 -18.04 11.02
N ASN A 5 -13.01 -18.95 10.65
CA ASN A 5 -11.85 -18.64 9.78
C ASN A 5 -12.26 -18.07 8.41
N GLU A 6 -13.54 -18.19 8.03
CA GLU A 6 -14.16 -17.67 6.81
C GLU A 6 -14.43 -16.16 6.82
N GLN A 7 -14.36 -15.48 7.97
CA GLN A 7 -14.63 -14.03 8.07
C GLN A 7 -13.36 -13.15 8.04
N ARG A 8 -12.17 -13.73 7.85
CA ARG A 8 -10.92 -12.97 7.83
C ARG A 8 -10.50 -12.67 6.39
N PRO A 9 -10.08 -11.44 6.07
CA PRO A 9 -9.57 -11.12 4.75
C PRO A 9 -8.35 -12.01 4.45
N ARG A 10 -8.34 -12.59 3.25
CA ARG A 10 -7.17 -13.32 2.76
C ARG A 10 -6.12 -12.31 2.30
N VAL A 11 -4.93 -12.39 2.86
CA VAL A 11 -3.82 -11.49 2.52
C VAL A 11 -2.80 -12.25 1.67
N ILE A 12 -2.43 -11.66 0.54
CA ILE A 12 -1.44 -12.20 -0.38
C ILE A 12 -0.30 -11.21 -0.44
N VAL A 13 0.91 -11.68 -0.16
CA VAL A 13 2.12 -10.86 -0.12
C VAL A 13 2.99 -11.24 -1.31
N ALA A 14 3.27 -10.24 -2.15
CA ALA A 14 4.16 -10.36 -3.28
C ALA A 14 5.36 -9.45 -3.05
N VAL A 15 6.57 -10.01 -3.17
CA VAL A 15 7.82 -9.28 -2.91
C VAL A 15 8.82 -9.63 -3.98
N ASN A 16 9.40 -8.60 -4.59
CA ASN A 16 10.59 -8.74 -5.41
C ASN A 16 11.82 -8.48 -4.54
N MET A 17 12.81 -9.36 -4.65
CA MET A 17 14.05 -9.21 -3.92
C MET A 17 15.25 -9.50 -4.82
N SER A 18 16.38 -8.87 -4.51
CA SER A 18 17.68 -9.26 -5.06
C SER A 18 18.07 -10.67 -4.61
N VAL A 19 19.07 -11.25 -5.30
CA VAL A 19 19.61 -12.59 -4.95
C VAL A 19 20.13 -12.66 -3.52
N ASP A 20 20.62 -11.53 -2.97
CA ASP A 20 21.07 -11.42 -1.59
C ASP A 20 19.99 -10.93 -0.61
N GLY A 21 18.72 -10.96 -1.01
CA GLY A 21 17.56 -10.79 -0.13
C GLY A 21 17.15 -9.35 0.16
N ARG A 22 17.60 -8.37 -0.63
CA ARG A 22 17.18 -6.97 -0.47
C ARG A 22 15.90 -6.68 -1.24
N VAL A 23 14.95 -6.03 -0.57
CA VAL A 23 13.65 -5.59 -1.14
C VAL A 23 13.60 -4.10 -1.43
N ALA A 24 14.67 -3.37 -1.09
CA ALA A 24 14.85 -1.94 -1.33
C ALA A 24 16.34 -1.61 -1.41
N LEU A 25 16.69 -0.48 -2.03
CA LEU A 25 18.08 -0.01 -2.13
C LEU A 25 18.65 0.40 -0.76
N ARG A 26 17.85 1.15 0.01
CA ARG A 26 18.23 1.68 1.33
C ARG A 26 17.00 1.81 2.21
N ARG A 27 17.22 1.81 3.52
CA ARG A 27 16.15 1.91 4.52
C ARG A 27 15.51 3.30 4.58
N ASP A 28 16.31 4.34 4.44
CA ASP A 28 15.91 5.75 4.57
C ASP A 28 15.34 6.35 3.27
N ARG A 29 15.24 5.53 2.21
CA ARG A 29 14.87 5.96 0.86
C ARG A 29 13.68 5.15 0.34
N PRO A 30 12.46 5.70 0.42
CA PRO A 30 11.26 4.99 -0.01
C PRO A 30 11.30 4.66 -1.51
N LEU A 31 11.02 3.40 -1.84
CA LEU A 31 11.16 2.88 -3.21
C LEU A 31 10.26 3.59 -4.23
N LEU A 32 9.06 4.01 -3.83
CA LEU A 32 8.08 4.64 -4.71
C LEU A 32 8.33 6.14 -4.92
N GLN A 33 9.43 6.69 -4.39
CA GLN A 33 9.90 8.02 -4.80
C GLN A 33 10.54 7.93 -6.18
N ALA A 34 10.20 8.88 -7.05
CA ALA A 34 10.56 8.80 -8.48
C ALA A 34 12.07 8.60 -8.74
N ALA A 35 12.96 9.21 -7.94
CA ALA A 35 14.40 9.04 -8.09
C ALA A 35 14.88 7.64 -7.68
N GLU A 36 14.38 7.12 -6.56
CA GLU A 36 14.76 5.82 -6.00
C GLU A 36 14.15 4.68 -6.80
N GLY A 37 12.91 4.84 -7.24
CA GLY A 37 12.26 3.94 -8.19
C GLY A 37 13.08 3.83 -9.48
N ARG A 38 13.49 4.95 -10.10
CA ARG A 38 14.35 4.90 -11.29
C ARG A 38 15.67 4.17 -11.04
N ALA A 39 16.37 4.52 -9.96
CA ALA A 39 17.64 3.86 -9.62
C ALA A 39 17.48 2.34 -9.39
N TRP A 40 16.36 1.91 -8.81
CA TRP A 40 16.04 0.49 -8.65
C TRP A 40 15.80 -0.19 -9.99
N HIS A 41 15.01 0.42 -10.87
CA HIS A 41 14.72 -0.12 -12.20
C HIS A 41 15.95 -0.16 -13.11
N GLU A 42 16.90 0.76 -12.95
CA GLU A 42 18.18 0.74 -13.69
C GLU A 42 19.03 -0.50 -13.37
N LEU A 43 18.85 -1.12 -12.20
CA LEU A 43 19.54 -2.37 -11.83
C LEU A 43 18.88 -3.61 -12.46
N TRP A 44 17.70 -3.46 -13.05
CA TRP A 44 16.97 -4.60 -13.58
C TRP A 44 17.62 -5.11 -14.88
N PRO A 45 17.84 -6.43 -14.99
CA PRO A 45 18.07 -7.05 -16.30
C PRO A 45 16.94 -6.67 -17.25
N ALA A 46 17.25 -6.52 -18.55
CA ALA A 46 16.29 -6.07 -19.57
C ALA A 46 14.97 -6.87 -19.61
N SER A 47 14.99 -8.15 -19.22
CA SER A 47 13.81 -9.01 -19.19
C SER A 47 12.87 -8.77 -17.98
N THR A 48 13.31 -8.04 -16.96
CA THR A 48 12.61 -7.98 -15.66
C THR A 48 11.30 -7.22 -15.76
N ALA A 49 11.27 -6.09 -16.49
CA ALA A 49 10.06 -5.28 -16.63
C ALA A 49 8.89 -6.10 -17.20
N GLY A 50 9.13 -6.86 -18.28
CA GLY A 50 8.09 -7.73 -18.84
C GLY A 50 7.66 -8.86 -17.91
N ARG A 51 8.58 -9.39 -17.09
CA ARG A 51 8.26 -10.43 -16.09
C ARG A 51 7.43 -9.89 -14.94
N GLU A 52 7.70 -8.67 -14.48
CA GLU A 52 6.92 -8.02 -13.43
C GLU A 52 5.48 -7.74 -13.86
N VAL A 53 5.30 -7.22 -15.09
CA VAL A 53 3.96 -7.03 -15.66
C VAL A 53 3.23 -8.36 -15.75
N ALA A 54 3.86 -9.40 -16.31
CA ALA A 54 3.24 -10.72 -16.44
C ALA A 54 2.85 -11.34 -15.07
N ARG A 55 3.72 -11.20 -14.07
CA ARG A 55 3.48 -11.66 -12.69
C ARG A 55 2.29 -10.92 -12.06
N THR A 56 2.25 -9.60 -12.18
CA THR A 56 1.16 -8.77 -11.66
C THR A 56 -0.18 -9.12 -12.31
N GLU A 57 -0.20 -9.33 -13.62
CA GLU A 57 -1.41 -9.76 -14.33
C GLU A 57 -1.86 -11.17 -13.94
N GLU A 58 -0.93 -12.10 -13.78
CA GLU A 58 -1.24 -13.47 -13.33
C GLU A 58 -1.85 -13.46 -11.93
N MET A 59 -1.25 -12.74 -10.98
CA MET A 59 -1.80 -12.56 -9.64
C MET A 59 -3.18 -11.90 -9.68
N ALA A 60 -3.37 -10.87 -10.51
CA ALA A 60 -4.64 -10.19 -10.64
C ALA A 60 -5.75 -11.13 -11.16
N ARG A 61 -5.42 -12.05 -12.07
CA ARG A 61 -6.35 -13.06 -12.58
C ARG A 61 -6.62 -14.19 -11.58
N ALA A 62 -5.59 -14.71 -10.94
CA ALA A 62 -5.69 -15.84 -10.03
C ALA A 62 -6.41 -15.47 -8.73
N GLU A 63 -6.15 -14.26 -8.22
CA GLU A 63 -6.55 -13.89 -6.87
C GLU A 63 -7.69 -12.87 -6.82
N ALA A 64 -7.94 -12.18 -7.94
CA ALA A 64 -8.98 -11.15 -8.09
C ALA A 64 -9.10 -10.22 -6.85
N PRO A 65 -8.01 -9.58 -6.39
CA PRO A 65 -8.01 -8.89 -5.11
C PRO A 65 -8.94 -7.68 -5.12
N ASP A 66 -9.69 -7.50 -4.04
CA ASP A 66 -10.57 -6.34 -3.81
C ASP A 66 -9.78 -5.07 -3.44
N ALA A 67 -8.55 -5.24 -2.95
CA ALA A 67 -7.68 -4.15 -2.51
C ALA A 67 -6.19 -4.47 -2.76
N ILE A 68 -5.42 -3.43 -3.04
CA ILE A 68 -3.96 -3.40 -2.98
C ILE A 68 -3.58 -2.68 -1.69
N LEU A 69 -2.67 -3.28 -0.91
CA LEU A 69 -2.23 -2.74 0.37
C LEU A 69 -0.78 -2.29 0.29
N GLU A 70 -0.52 -1.04 0.62
CA GLU A 70 0.82 -0.45 0.72
C GLU A 70 1.04 0.13 2.11
N GLY A 71 2.27 0.05 2.61
CA GLY A 71 2.66 0.77 3.83
C GLY A 71 3.13 2.17 3.48
N SER A 72 2.83 3.19 4.30
CA SER A 72 3.29 4.56 4.03
C SER A 72 4.81 4.67 3.87
N GLY A 73 5.59 3.78 4.48
CA GLY A 73 7.03 3.70 4.31
C GLY A 73 7.51 3.39 2.88
N SER A 74 6.64 2.94 1.97
CA SER A 74 7.02 2.73 0.56
C SER A 74 7.11 4.05 -0.23
N PHE A 75 6.49 5.14 0.24
CA PHE A 75 6.50 6.45 -0.44
C PHE A 75 6.72 7.68 0.46
N VAL A 76 6.60 7.53 1.77
CA VAL A 76 6.83 8.59 2.76
C VAL A 76 8.20 8.40 3.41
N ALA A 77 9.06 9.41 3.32
CA ALA A 77 10.40 9.37 3.92
C ALA A 77 10.33 9.40 5.45
N ASP A 78 11.28 8.73 6.10
CA ASP A 78 11.34 8.69 7.57
C ASP A 78 11.62 10.04 8.21
N SER A 79 12.20 10.98 7.46
CA SER A 79 12.41 12.37 7.90
C SER A 79 11.11 13.19 7.99
N ILE A 80 10.00 12.70 7.43
CA ILE A 80 8.70 13.38 7.55
C ILE A 80 8.13 13.10 8.93
N ALA A 81 7.98 14.16 9.73
CA ALA A 81 7.38 14.06 11.05
C ALA A 81 5.88 13.71 10.95
N SER A 82 5.39 13.00 11.96
CA SER A 82 3.96 12.89 12.19
C SER A 82 3.36 14.28 12.41
N PRO A 83 2.18 14.57 11.84
CA PRO A 83 1.45 15.76 12.21
C PRO A 83 1.10 15.68 13.69
N GLU A 84 1.09 16.84 14.35
CA GLU A 84 0.44 16.97 15.65
C GLU A 84 -1.06 16.79 15.42
N LEU A 85 -1.66 15.85 16.13
CA LEU A 85 -3.09 15.62 16.09
C LEU A 85 -3.74 16.40 17.22
N GLU A 86 -4.81 17.11 16.92
CA GLU A 86 -5.67 17.69 17.95
C GLU A 86 -6.17 16.58 18.89
N ALA A 87 -6.35 16.91 20.17
CA ALA A 87 -6.93 15.97 21.12
C ALA A 87 -8.31 15.53 20.61
N GLY A 88 -8.47 14.23 20.39
CA GLY A 88 -9.73 13.66 19.94
C GLY A 88 -10.84 13.88 20.98
N ASP A 89 -12.09 13.94 20.52
CA ASP A 89 -13.24 13.90 21.41
C ASP A 89 -13.34 12.51 22.04
N ALA A 90 -13.10 12.41 23.36
CA ALA A 90 -13.20 11.16 24.10
C ALA A 90 -14.60 10.53 24.00
N ALA A 91 -15.66 11.32 23.78
CA ALA A 91 -17.00 10.80 23.54
C ALA A 91 -17.14 10.07 22.19
N ALA A 92 -16.25 10.36 21.23
CA ALA A 92 -16.21 9.73 19.90
C ALA A 92 -15.22 8.57 19.81
N GLU A 93 -14.57 8.15 20.91
CA GLU A 93 -13.55 7.10 20.90
C GLU A 93 -14.08 5.78 20.30
N GLN A 94 -15.33 5.43 20.56
CA GLN A 94 -15.96 4.23 19.99
C GLN A 94 -16.18 4.36 18.47
N ASP A 95 -16.43 5.56 17.97
CA ASP A 95 -16.63 5.83 16.55
C ASP A 95 -15.31 5.72 15.77
N LEU A 96 -14.15 5.97 16.42
CA LEU A 96 -12.82 5.83 15.80
C LEU A 96 -12.49 4.40 15.38
N TYR A 97 -13.14 3.40 15.98
CA TYR A 97 -12.99 1.99 15.61
C TYR A 97 -14.06 1.50 14.63
N THR A 98 -14.93 2.39 14.17
CA THR A 98 -15.93 2.07 13.16
C THR A 98 -15.38 2.37 11.78
N ASP A 99 -15.22 1.33 10.95
CA ASP A 99 -14.79 1.48 9.56
C ASP A 99 -15.78 2.38 8.81
N PHE A 100 -15.35 3.58 8.44
CA PHE A 100 -16.17 4.52 7.67
C PHE A 100 -15.66 4.66 6.24
N LEU A 101 -16.34 3.98 5.31
CA LEU A 101 -16.29 4.35 3.89
C LEU A 101 -17.67 4.89 3.48
N PRO A 102 -17.75 6.09 2.86
CA PRO A 102 -19.00 6.65 2.35
C PRO A 102 -19.75 5.66 1.45
N ALA A 103 -21.09 5.73 1.42
CA ALA A 103 -21.89 4.87 0.54
C ALA A 103 -21.51 5.07 -0.95
N SER A 104 -21.19 6.30 -1.36
CA SER A 104 -20.71 6.63 -2.70
C SER A 104 -19.42 5.94 -3.10
N VAL A 105 -18.60 5.57 -2.10
CA VAL A 105 -17.31 4.89 -2.23
C VAL A 105 -17.54 3.38 -2.26
N ARG A 106 -18.41 2.84 -1.41
CA ARG A 106 -18.73 1.40 -1.34
C ARG A 106 -19.64 0.89 -2.46
N GLN A 107 -20.51 1.75 -3.01
CA GLN A 107 -21.59 1.35 -3.93
C GLN A 107 -21.32 1.81 -5.37
N GLN A 108 -20.08 2.21 -5.70
CA GLN A 108 -19.75 2.71 -7.03
C GLN A 108 -19.89 1.58 -8.07
N PRO A 109 -20.80 1.70 -9.06
CA PRO A 109 -20.93 0.69 -10.11
C PRO A 109 -19.63 0.60 -10.91
N GLY A 110 -19.10 -0.61 -11.07
CA GLY A 110 -17.81 -0.82 -11.75
C GLY A 110 -16.58 -0.50 -10.89
N HIS A 111 -16.73 -0.37 -9.56
CA HIS A 111 -15.57 -0.32 -8.66
C HIS A 111 -14.62 -1.48 -8.93
N ARG A 112 -13.37 -1.17 -9.33
CA ARG A 112 -12.42 -2.19 -9.78
C ARG A 112 -11.65 -2.79 -8.61
N LYS A 113 -10.98 -1.97 -7.80
CA LYS A 113 -10.15 -2.33 -6.63
C LYS A 113 -9.88 -1.11 -5.75
N TRP A 114 -9.66 -1.31 -4.45
CA TRP A 114 -9.12 -0.28 -3.55
C TRP A 114 -7.60 -0.19 -3.67
N PHE A 115 -7.05 1.02 -3.55
CA PHE A 115 -5.66 1.21 -3.17
C PHE A 115 -5.65 1.73 -1.74
N THR A 116 -5.12 0.94 -0.82
CA THR A 116 -5.16 1.19 0.62
C THR A 116 -3.76 1.43 1.15
N VAL A 117 -3.59 2.48 1.94
CA VAL A 117 -2.32 2.81 2.59
C VAL A 117 -2.47 2.61 4.10
N VAL A 118 -1.56 1.83 4.69
CA VAL A 118 -1.43 1.73 6.14
C VAL A 118 -0.42 2.77 6.63
N ASP A 119 -0.88 3.71 7.44
CA ASP A 119 -0.04 4.79 7.97
C ASP A 119 -0.34 5.09 9.44
N SER A 120 0.21 4.29 10.34
CA SER A 120 0.00 4.45 11.79
C SER A 120 0.51 5.78 12.36
N ARG A 121 1.32 6.52 11.59
CA ARG A 121 1.94 7.78 11.99
C ARG A 121 1.27 9.00 11.35
N GLY A 122 0.28 8.82 10.47
CA GLY A 122 -0.42 9.92 9.79
C GLY A 122 0.47 10.83 8.93
N ARG A 123 1.61 10.35 8.45
CA ARG A 123 2.59 11.10 7.65
C ARG A 123 2.20 11.23 6.17
N ALA A 124 1.37 10.33 5.65
CA ALA A 124 0.91 10.33 4.27
C ALA A 124 -0.05 11.50 4.04
N ARG A 125 0.33 12.41 3.15
CA ARG A 125 -0.50 13.56 2.75
C ARG A 125 -1.14 13.30 1.40
N TRP A 126 -2.33 13.85 1.18
CA TRP A 126 -3.03 13.77 -0.11
C TRP A 126 -2.25 14.38 -1.28
N THR A 127 -1.29 15.26 -0.99
CA THR A 127 -0.37 15.85 -1.98
C THR A 127 0.77 14.92 -2.40
N ILE A 128 1.03 13.85 -1.63
CA ILE A 128 2.06 12.87 -1.97
C ILE A 128 1.50 11.99 -3.08
N LYS A 129 1.94 12.30 -4.30
CA LYS A 129 1.68 11.46 -5.46
C LYS A 129 2.81 10.45 -5.56
N SER A 130 2.51 9.17 -5.39
CA SER A 130 3.32 8.15 -6.04
C SER A 130 2.94 8.15 -7.52
N GLN A 131 3.92 7.96 -8.41
CA GLN A 131 3.59 7.49 -9.74
C GLN A 131 3.14 6.04 -9.54
N GLY A 132 1.82 5.82 -9.53
CA GLY A 132 1.30 4.48 -9.74
C GLY A 132 1.61 4.07 -11.18
N GLU A 133 2.05 2.83 -11.38
CA GLU A 133 2.11 2.22 -12.72
C GLU A 133 0.76 2.30 -13.45
#